data_AF-A0A498SAV6-F1
#
_entry.id   AF-A0A498SAV6-F1
#
_cell.length_a   1.000
_cell.length_b   1.000
_cell.length_c   1.000
_cell.angle_alpha   90.00
_cell.angle_beta   90.00
_cell.angle_gamma   90.00
#
_symmetry.space_group_name_H-M   'P 1'
#
loop_
_entity.id
_entity.type
_entity.pdbx_description
1 polymer ?
#
loop_
_entity_poly.entity_id
_entity_poly.type
_entity_poly.pdbx_seq_one_letter_code
_entity_poly.pdbx_strand_id
1 'polypeptide(L)'
;MYKVILGLLVISALATDEFNLIDNLNLPEEHIQYWVNRDNTVRNLCFRNKICHSKYGINNNHCWGYEPNCDPENSYSVGKAKCTKPNSWGKSSIKSQLEIFQKQGDFRKLAETFNSIEPICISNHTEGSFLECSSHLRFCRARNIFFDFKNLNSKTSKRYRNDVIQKGQVGGNCEAFNKKLLRSRIDEKSYLQSWAHELEYFASYPDFRISEHHCDVIFDKPTVLIKLDASVNMYHHFCDFINLYASQHINGSINMDIDILWWDTWSGGFIDSIFGAMWHAFTVNTPHELIDLDGKMVCFRNTMFSMLARQRFGLYYNMPLSILMI
;
A
#
# COMPACT_ATOMS: atom_id res chain seq x y z
N MET A 1 5.07 2.00 70.70
CA MET A 1 3.68 1.99 70.20
C MET A 1 3.61 2.89 68.98
N TYR A 2 3.10 2.33 67.86
CA TYR A 2 2.77 2.93 66.54
C TYR A 2 3.93 3.46 65.68
N LYS A 3 4.36 2.82 64.57
CA LYS A 3 3.74 2.41 63.28
C LYS A 3 3.51 3.55 62.26
N VAL A 4 4.21 3.42 61.12
CA VAL A 4 3.78 3.68 59.71
C VAL A 4 3.73 5.18 59.35
N ILE A 5 4.33 5.70 58.27
CA ILE A 5 4.05 5.44 56.84
C ILE A 5 5.34 5.65 56.01
N LEU A 6 5.83 4.57 55.39
CA LEU A 6 6.60 4.63 54.16
C LEU A 6 5.57 4.47 53.03
N GLY A 7 5.30 5.55 52.29
CA GLY A 7 4.17 5.58 51.35
C GLY A 7 4.50 6.35 50.08
N LEU A 8 4.61 5.59 48.99
CA LEU A 8 4.26 5.93 47.60
C LEU A 8 5.13 6.98 46.88
N LEU A 9 6.20 6.49 46.25
CA LEU A 9 6.68 6.98 44.96
C LEU A 9 6.97 5.78 44.04
N VAL A 10 5.92 5.02 43.73
CA VAL A 10 5.93 4.05 42.62
C VAL A 10 4.62 4.22 41.85
N ILE A 11 4.45 5.40 41.24
CA ILE A 11 3.42 5.61 40.21
C ILE A 11 4.04 6.51 39.14
N SER A 12 4.84 5.93 38.25
CA SER A 12 5.18 6.61 36.97
C SER A 12 5.71 5.69 35.87
N ALA A 13 6.00 4.41 36.12
CA ALA A 13 6.48 3.52 35.04
C ALA A 13 5.36 2.80 34.26
N LEU A 14 4.15 2.64 34.82
CA LEU A 14 3.05 1.92 34.13
C LEU A 14 2.21 2.84 33.22
N ALA A 15 2.21 4.16 33.46
CA ALA A 15 1.48 5.11 32.63
C ALA A 15 2.21 5.42 31.31
N THR A 16 3.54 5.24 31.27
CA THR A 16 4.37 5.50 30.08
C THR A 16 4.29 4.37 29.04
N ASP A 17 4.08 3.11 29.47
CA ASP A 17 3.96 1.99 28.54
C ASP A 17 2.60 1.91 27.83
N GLU A 18 1.52 2.39 28.48
CA GLU A 18 0.20 2.45 27.83
C GLU A 18 0.20 3.49 26.69
N PHE A 19 0.69 4.72 26.91
CA PHE A 19 0.72 5.76 25.88
C PHE A 19 1.48 5.34 24.59
N ASN A 20 2.58 4.60 24.74
CA ASN A 20 3.42 4.18 23.62
C ASN A 20 2.72 3.29 22.57
N LEU A 21 1.69 2.51 22.92
CA LEU A 21 1.20 1.46 22.01
C LEU A 21 0.42 2.01 20.80
N ILE A 22 -0.30 3.11 20.96
CA ILE A 22 -1.04 3.78 19.87
C ILE A 22 -0.12 4.71 19.09
N ASP A 23 0.79 5.40 19.79
CA ASP A 23 1.83 6.21 19.14
C ASP A 23 2.68 5.34 18.21
N ASN A 24 2.92 4.06 18.56
CA ASN A 24 3.61 3.10 17.70
C ASN A 24 2.87 2.72 16.41
N LEU A 25 1.57 3.00 16.28
CA LEU A 25 0.84 2.74 15.03
C LEU A 25 1.24 3.72 13.91
N ASN A 26 1.88 4.86 14.25
CA ASN A 26 2.25 5.93 13.32
C ASN A 26 1.12 6.31 12.34
N LEU A 27 -0.11 6.30 12.85
CA LEU A 27 -1.30 6.74 12.13
C LEU A 27 -1.66 8.16 12.55
N PRO A 28 -2.19 9.00 11.64
CA PRO A 28 -2.84 10.23 12.03
C PRO A 28 -3.95 9.96 13.04
N GLU A 29 -4.04 10.79 14.08
CA GLU A 29 -5.00 10.60 15.18
C GLU A 29 -6.45 10.49 14.68
N GLU A 30 -6.80 11.27 13.66
CA GLU A 30 -8.12 11.25 13.02
C GLU A 30 -8.43 9.97 12.23
N HIS A 31 -7.41 9.16 11.93
CA HIS A 31 -7.55 7.92 11.18
C HIS A 31 -7.67 6.69 12.09
N ILE A 32 -7.25 6.80 13.36
CA ILE A 32 -7.20 5.68 14.31
C ILE A 32 -8.57 5.01 14.45
N GLN A 33 -9.63 5.78 14.64
CA GLN A 33 -10.98 5.24 14.86
C GLN A 33 -11.47 4.35 13.70
N TYR A 34 -11.09 4.71 12.48
CA TYR A 34 -11.47 3.97 11.28
C TYR A 34 -10.63 2.69 11.14
N TRP A 35 -9.33 2.75 11.48
CA TRP A 35 -8.46 1.57 11.53
C TRP A 35 -8.86 0.58 12.62
N VAL A 36 -9.29 1.05 13.80
CA VAL A 36 -9.86 0.22 14.87
C VAL A 36 -11.11 -0.54 14.39
N ASN A 37 -11.91 0.05 13.52
CA ASN A 37 -13.09 -0.61 12.97
C ASN A 37 -12.79 -1.52 11.78
N ARG A 38 -11.67 -1.30 11.11
CA ARG A 38 -11.28 -2.05 9.94
C ARG A 38 -10.46 -3.30 10.28
N ASP A 39 -9.46 -3.15 11.15
CA ASP A 39 -8.42 -4.15 11.36
C ASP A 39 -8.53 -4.75 12.77
N ASN A 40 -8.70 -6.06 12.86
CA ASN A 40 -8.85 -6.76 14.14
C ASN A 40 -7.60 -6.67 15.01
N THR A 41 -6.40 -6.65 14.41
CA THR A 41 -5.13 -6.48 15.13
C THR A 41 -5.08 -5.11 15.77
N VAL A 42 -5.39 -4.06 15.01
CA VAL A 42 -5.46 -2.69 15.53
C VAL A 42 -6.52 -2.56 16.60
N ARG A 43 -7.71 -3.14 16.40
CA ARG A 43 -8.79 -3.17 17.40
C ARG A 43 -8.32 -3.82 18.70
N ASN A 44 -7.69 -4.97 18.61
CA ASN A 44 -7.20 -5.71 19.77
C ASN A 44 -6.11 -4.94 20.52
N LEU A 45 -5.21 -4.26 19.81
CA LEU A 45 -4.22 -3.37 20.41
C LEU A 45 -4.89 -2.19 21.13
N CYS A 46 -5.86 -1.54 20.47
CA CYS A 46 -6.61 -0.44 21.05
C CYS A 46 -7.39 -0.85 22.31
N PHE A 47 -8.02 -2.02 22.32
CA PHE A 47 -8.85 -2.47 23.43
C PHE A 47 -8.04 -2.87 24.67
N ARG A 48 -6.74 -3.18 24.49
CA ARG A 48 -5.80 -3.40 25.60
C ARG A 48 -5.34 -2.08 26.23
N ASN A 49 -5.40 -0.99 25.50
CA ASN A 49 -5.05 0.34 25.98
C ASN A 49 -6.29 1.06 26.52
N LYS A 50 -6.29 1.45 27.81
CA LYS A 50 -7.46 2.10 28.43
C LYS A 50 -7.85 3.41 27.77
N ILE A 51 -6.88 4.21 27.33
CA ILE A 51 -7.09 5.52 26.70
C ILE A 51 -7.73 5.34 25.32
N CYS A 52 -7.15 4.48 24.48
CA CYS A 52 -7.65 4.15 23.16
C CYS A 52 -9.05 3.52 23.23
N HIS A 53 -9.23 2.53 24.11
CA HIS A 53 -10.53 1.89 24.30
C HIS A 53 -11.60 2.89 24.72
N SER A 54 -11.30 3.75 25.69
CA SER A 54 -12.24 4.80 26.14
C SER A 54 -12.57 5.81 25.05
N LYS A 55 -11.62 6.09 24.13
CA LYS A 55 -11.77 7.11 23.10
C LYS A 55 -12.42 6.58 21.81
N TYR A 56 -12.09 5.36 21.40
CA TYR A 56 -12.42 4.81 20.08
C TYR A 56 -13.15 3.46 20.11
N GLY A 57 -13.26 2.81 21.27
CA GLY A 57 -13.86 1.47 21.38
C GLY A 57 -15.35 1.45 21.71
N ILE A 58 -15.92 2.56 22.17
CA ILE A 58 -17.32 2.66 22.58
C ILE A 58 -18.14 3.31 21.45
N ASN A 59 -19.19 2.65 20.97
CA ASN A 59 -20.16 3.16 19.98
C ASN A 59 -19.53 3.69 18.67
N ASN A 60 -18.36 3.19 18.29
CA ASN A 60 -17.68 3.63 17.08
C ASN A 60 -18.20 2.85 15.87
N ASN A 61 -19.06 3.49 15.07
CA ASN A 61 -19.57 2.93 13.81
C ASN A 61 -18.87 3.49 12.58
N HIS A 62 -17.81 4.29 12.74
CA HIS A 62 -17.13 4.96 11.65
C HIS A 62 -16.41 3.99 10.71
N CYS A 63 -16.42 4.29 9.42
CA CYS A 63 -15.83 3.45 8.38
C CYS A 63 -15.24 4.28 7.25
N TRP A 64 -14.37 3.69 6.44
CA TRP A 64 -13.71 4.40 5.35
C TRP A 64 -14.64 4.66 4.16
N GLY A 65 -15.72 3.89 4.03
CA GLY A 65 -16.69 4.03 2.94
C GLY A 65 -16.52 3.02 1.80
N TYR A 66 -15.41 2.27 1.79
CA TYR A 66 -15.19 1.17 0.86
C TYR A 66 -15.59 -0.19 1.43
N GLU A 67 -15.83 -0.30 2.74
CA GLU A 67 -16.23 -1.55 3.38
C GLU A 67 -17.68 -1.91 2.99
N PRO A 68 -17.99 -3.20 2.75
CA PRO A 68 -19.33 -3.62 2.30
C PRO A 68 -20.48 -3.21 3.24
N ASN A 69 -20.21 -3.17 4.54
CA ASN A 69 -21.20 -2.87 5.59
C ASN A 69 -21.08 -1.43 6.14
N CYS A 70 -20.40 -0.53 5.42
CA CYS A 70 -20.27 0.86 5.82
C CYS A 70 -21.55 1.62 5.48
N ASP A 71 -22.27 2.09 6.50
CA ASP A 71 -23.34 3.06 6.30
C ASP A 71 -22.74 4.36 5.75
N PRO A 72 -23.25 4.90 4.62
CA PRO A 72 -22.80 6.18 4.09
C PRO A 72 -22.68 7.27 5.15
N GLU A 73 -23.61 7.37 6.11
CA GLU A 73 -23.61 8.42 7.14
C GLU A 73 -22.41 8.33 8.09
N ASN A 74 -21.82 7.15 8.23
CA ASN A 74 -20.66 6.88 9.08
C ASN A 74 -19.31 6.96 8.35
N SER A 75 -19.34 7.20 7.03
CA SER A 75 -18.12 7.23 6.21
C SER A 75 -17.25 8.48 6.45
N TYR A 76 -15.95 8.35 6.22
CA TYR A 76 -14.92 9.34 6.55
C TYR A 76 -15.27 10.79 6.13
N SER A 77 -15.71 11.00 4.89
CA SER A 77 -15.94 12.34 4.35
C SER A 77 -17.28 12.98 4.71
N VAL A 78 -18.30 12.25 5.19
CA VAL A 78 -19.66 12.82 5.33
C VAL A 78 -19.73 14.00 6.28
N GLY A 79 -19.02 13.94 7.42
CA GLY A 79 -18.96 15.04 8.37
C GLY A 79 -17.95 16.14 8.02
N LYS A 80 -17.06 15.89 7.04
CA LYS A 80 -15.92 16.76 6.71
C LYS A 80 -16.15 17.54 5.41
N ALA A 81 -16.69 16.90 4.39
CA ALA A 81 -16.92 17.47 3.07
C ALA A 81 -18.19 18.33 3.07
N LYS A 82 -18.04 19.63 2.78
CA LYS A 82 -19.16 20.57 2.67
C LYS A 82 -19.42 20.93 1.21
N CYS A 83 -20.47 20.33 0.63
CA CYS A 83 -20.95 20.71 -0.69
C CYS A 83 -21.86 21.95 -0.56
N THR A 84 -21.29 23.15 -0.74
CA THR A 84 -21.99 24.43 -0.50
C THR A 84 -22.74 24.99 -1.70
N LYS A 85 -22.45 24.50 -2.92
CA LYS A 85 -23.06 24.99 -4.16
C LYS A 85 -23.55 23.82 -5.03
N PRO A 86 -24.64 23.97 -5.80
CA PRO A 86 -24.93 23.10 -6.94
C PRO A 86 -23.74 23.12 -7.91
N ASN A 87 -23.45 21.99 -8.57
CA ASN A 87 -22.41 21.97 -9.59
C ASN A 87 -22.69 23.00 -10.71
N SER A 88 -21.65 23.52 -11.36
CA SER A 88 -21.79 24.52 -12.44
C SER A 88 -22.63 24.05 -13.63
N TRP A 89 -22.98 22.76 -13.69
CA TRP A 89 -23.78 22.11 -14.73
C TRP A 89 -25.23 21.84 -14.29
N GLY A 90 -25.64 22.37 -13.13
CA GLY A 90 -27.03 22.70 -12.81
C GLY A 90 -28.01 21.54 -12.53
N LYS A 91 -27.56 20.32 -12.21
CA LYS A 91 -28.51 19.17 -12.07
C LYS A 91 -28.33 18.23 -10.87
N SER A 92 -27.31 18.39 -10.04
CA SER A 92 -27.05 17.45 -8.92
C SER A 92 -27.45 18.02 -7.56
N SER A 93 -28.29 17.31 -6.79
CA SER A 93 -28.55 17.61 -5.37
C SER A 93 -27.26 17.58 -4.54
N ILE A 94 -27.22 18.26 -3.40
CA ILE A 94 -26.08 18.23 -2.45
C ILE A 94 -25.68 16.78 -2.09
N LYS A 95 -26.67 15.92 -1.83
CA LYS A 95 -26.44 14.49 -1.55
C LYS A 95 -25.75 13.78 -2.72
N SER A 96 -26.23 14.00 -3.95
CA SER A 96 -25.59 13.40 -5.13
C SER A 96 -24.18 13.93 -5.38
N GLN A 97 -23.87 15.17 -5.00
CA GLN A 97 -22.51 15.72 -5.07
C GLN A 97 -21.57 15.04 -4.09
N LEU A 98 -22.01 14.85 -2.84
CA LEU A 98 -21.24 14.11 -1.84
C LEU A 98 -20.97 12.67 -2.28
N GLU A 99 -21.97 11.98 -2.83
CA GLU A 99 -21.81 10.62 -3.36
C GLU A 99 -20.80 10.55 -4.52
N ILE A 100 -20.81 11.53 -5.41
CA ILE A 100 -19.84 11.62 -6.52
C ILE A 100 -18.44 11.89 -5.97
N PHE A 101 -18.28 12.83 -5.04
CA PHE A 101 -16.99 13.11 -4.40
C PHE A 101 -16.44 11.85 -3.73
N GLN A 102 -17.27 11.14 -2.97
CA GLN A 102 -16.87 9.90 -2.32
C GLN A 102 -16.34 8.86 -3.31
N LYS A 103 -17.01 8.71 -4.46
CA LYS A 103 -16.61 7.77 -5.51
C LYS A 103 -15.37 8.21 -6.30
N GLN A 104 -15.00 9.49 -6.28
CA GLN A 104 -13.93 10.04 -7.13
C GLN A 104 -12.67 10.46 -6.37
N GLY A 105 -12.81 11.01 -5.15
CA GLY A 105 -11.73 11.65 -4.42
C GLY A 105 -11.68 11.39 -2.92
N ASP A 106 -12.51 10.47 -2.41
CA ASP A 106 -12.42 9.99 -1.03
C ASP A 106 -12.00 8.51 -0.99
N PHE A 107 -11.81 7.96 0.21
CA PHE A 107 -11.45 6.56 0.42
C PHE A 107 -12.38 5.57 -0.29
N ARG A 108 -13.68 5.88 -0.43
CA ARG A 108 -14.64 5.03 -1.17
C ARG A 108 -14.21 4.78 -2.64
N LYS A 109 -13.38 5.63 -3.25
CA LYS A 109 -12.76 5.38 -4.56
C LYS A 109 -11.99 4.06 -4.60
N LEU A 110 -11.38 3.64 -3.49
CA LEU A 110 -10.59 2.41 -3.39
C LEU A 110 -11.43 1.15 -3.57
N ALA A 111 -12.76 1.21 -3.37
CA ALA A 111 -13.67 0.07 -3.51
C ALA A 111 -13.57 -0.58 -4.89
N GLU A 112 -13.39 0.21 -5.96
CA GLU A 112 -13.21 -0.33 -7.32
C GLU A 112 -11.96 -1.23 -7.41
N THR A 113 -10.87 -0.82 -6.75
CA THR A 113 -9.63 -1.60 -6.73
C THR A 113 -9.85 -2.87 -5.90
N PHE A 114 -10.37 -2.77 -4.68
CA PHE A 114 -10.68 -3.92 -3.81
C PHE A 114 -11.52 -4.98 -4.52
N ASN A 115 -12.63 -4.57 -5.11
CA ASN A 115 -13.61 -5.48 -5.72
C ASN A 115 -13.11 -6.14 -7.01
N SER A 116 -11.98 -5.68 -7.54
CA SER A 116 -11.36 -6.23 -8.74
C SER A 116 -10.17 -7.15 -8.45
N ILE A 117 -9.81 -7.35 -7.18
CA ILE A 117 -8.69 -8.22 -6.84
C ILE A 117 -9.07 -9.68 -7.08
N GLU A 118 -8.31 -10.36 -7.92
CA GLU A 118 -8.51 -11.78 -8.20
C GLU A 118 -7.17 -12.53 -8.21
N PRO A 119 -7.13 -13.78 -7.73
CA PRO A 119 -5.93 -14.59 -7.71
C PRO A 119 -5.54 -15.08 -9.11
N ILE A 120 -4.26 -14.90 -9.44
CA ILE A 120 -3.62 -15.33 -10.68
C ILE A 120 -2.77 -16.58 -10.44
N CYS A 121 -2.09 -16.66 -9.31
CA CYS A 121 -1.27 -17.79 -8.87
C CYS A 121 -1.70 -18.18 -7.46
N ILE A 122 -2.00 -19.46 -7.26
CA ILE A 122 -2.41 -20.00 -5.96
C ILE A 122 -1.56 -21.22 -5.65
N SER A 123 -1.09 -21.30 -4.40
CA SER A 123 -0.63 -22.52 -3.77
C SER A 123 -1.08 -22.51 -2.32
N ASN A 124 -1.54 -23.68 -1.86
CA ASN A 124 -1.96 -23.91 -0.48
C ASN A 124 -0.77 -24.23 0.44
N HIS A 125 0.41 -24.48 -0.13
CA HIS A 125 1.65 -24.69 0.61
C HIS A 125 2.26 -23.37 1.09
N THR A 126 2.90 -23.41 2.27
CA THR A 126 3.60 -22.25 2.86
C THR A 126 4.79 -21.79 2.01
N GLU A 127 5.48 -22.74 1.37
CA GLU A 127 6.60 -22.48 0.45
C GLU A 127 6.16 -22.22 -0.99
N GLY A 128 4.91 -22.54 -1.32
CA GLY A 128 4.35 -22.26 -2.63
C GLY A 128 4.05 -20.78 -2.83
N SER A 129 3.88 -20.40 -4.08
CA SER A 129 3.72 -19.01 -4.48
C SER A 129 2.26 -18.59 -4.55
N PHE A 130 2.05 -17.30 -4.34
CA PHE A 130 0.77 -16.65 -4.48
C PHE A 130 0.95 -15.34 -5.24
N LEU A 131 0.01 -15.01 -6.11
CA LEU A 131 -0.10 -13.70 -6.75
C LEU A 131 -1.57 -13.41 -6.99
N GLU A 132 -2.02 -12.27 -6.50
CA GLU A 132 -3.29 -11.69 -6.90
C GLU A 132 -3.11 -10.22 -7.22
N CYS A 133 -3.96 -9.73 -8.11
CA CYS A 133 -3.87 -8.38 -8.62
C CYS A 133 -5.25 -7.77 -8.75
N SER A 134 -5.34 -6.45 -8.75
CA SER A 134 -6.51 -5.69 -9.19
C SER A 134 -6.61 -5.68 -10.73
N SER A 135 -7.72 -5.15 -11.26
CA SER A 135 -7.85 -4.89 -12.70
C SER A 135 -6.65 -4.08 -13.22
N HIS A 136 -6.28 -4.34 -14.47
CA HIS A 136 -5.18 -3.67 -15.18
C HIS A 136 -3.79 -3.83 -14.53
N LEU A 137 -3.62 -4.75 -13.56
CA LEU A 137 -2.39 -4.92 -12.77
C LEU A 137 -1.95 -3.61 -12.08
N ARG A 138 -2.92 -2.81 -11.63
CA ARG A 138 -2.70 -1.52 -10.96
C ARG A 138 -2.21 -1.65 -9.53
N PHE A 139 -2.58 -2.73 -8.86
CA PHE A 139 -2.13 -3.15 -7.55
C PHE A 139 -1.99 -4.68 -7.56
N CYS A 140 -0.96 -5.21 -6.90
CA CYS A 140 -0.83 -6.65 -6.70
C CYS A 140 -0.24 -6.95 -5.32
N ARG A 141 -0.47 -8.16 -4.82
CA ARG A 141 0.29 -8.73 -3.71
C ARG A 141 0.68 -10.16 -4.02
N ALA A 142 1.87 -10.53 -3.59
CA ALA A 142 2.45 -11.83 -3.89
C ALA A 142 3.23 -12.39 -2.70
N ARG A 143 3.38 -13.72 -2.69
CA ARG A 143 4.19 -14.46 -1.74
C ARG A 143 5.07 -15.45 -2.48
N ASN A 144 6.30 -15.58 -2.01
CA ASN A 144 7.31 -16.48 -2.54
C ASN A 144 7.51 -16.33 -4.06
N ILE A 145 7.87 -15.15 -4.54
CA ILE A 145 8.13 -14.93 -5.98
C ILE A 145 9.56 -14.47 -6.22
N PHE A 146 10.02 -14.57 -7.46
CA PHE A 146 11.33 -14.06 -7.87
C PHE A 146 11.25 -13.08 -9.04
N PHE A 147 12.27 -12.23 -9.13
CA PHE A 147 12.64 -11.43 -10.29
C PHE A 147 14.12 -11.64 -10.62
N ASP A 148 14.45 -11.81 -11.89
CA ASP A 148 15.82 -11.86 -12.39
C ASP A 148 16.14 -10.56 -13.13
N PHE A 149 17.04 -9.76 -12.55
CA PHE A 149 17.42 -8.44 -13.02
C PHE A 149 18.64 -8.44 -13.94
N LYS A 150 19.03 -9.55 -14.58
CA LYS A 150 20.16 -9.57 -15.55
C LYS A 150 20.06 -8.56 -16.70
N ASN A 151 18.86 -8.11 -17.03
CA ASN A 151 18.62 -7.15 -18.11
C ASN A 151 18.54 -5.68 -17.63
N LEU A 152 18.73 -5.42 -16.33
CA LEU A 152 18.68 -4.07 -15.79
C LEU A 152 19.84 -3.20 -16.30
N ASN A 153 21.07 -3.73 -16.38
CA ASN A 153 22.24 -3.00 -16.91
C ASN A 153 22.35 -1.58 -16.33
N SER A 154 22.39 -1.52 -14.99
CA SER A 154 22.24 -0.30 -14.18
C SER A 154 23.14 0.84 -14.64
N LYS A 155 24.41 0.56 -14.98
CA LYS A 155 25.45 1.54 -15.33
C LYS A 155 25.07 2.48 -16.47
N THR A 156 24.26 2.01 -17.42
CA THR A 156 23.83 2.79 -18.59
C THR A 156 22.31 2.93 -18.66
N SER A 157 21.61 2.49 -17.61
CA SER A 157 20.17 2.39 -17.60
C SER A 157 19.51 3.78 -17.49
N LYS A 158 18.42 3.94 -18.25
CA LYS A 158 17.60 5.15 -18.26
C LYS A 158 16.39 4.96 -17.36
N ARG A 159 15.88 6.08 -16.85
CA ARG A 159 14.63 6.12 -16.09
C ARG A 159 13.45 5.60 -16.94
N TYR A 160 12.49 4.96 -16.28
CA TYR A 160 11.24 4.45 -16.85
C TYR A 160 11.36 3.33 -17.89
N ARG A 161 12.35 2.45 -17.75
CA ARG A 161 12.46 1.27 -18.62
C ARG A 161 11.37 0.24 -18.38
N ASN A 162 10.76 -0.21 -19.48
CA ASN A 162 9.67 -1.20 -19.49
C ASN A 162 10.10 -2.58 -20.00
N ASP A 163 11.39 -2.77 -20.25
CA ASP A 163 12.01 -3.94 -20.89
C ASP A 163 12.94 -4.72 -19.94
N VAL A 164 12.97 -4.34 -18.65
CA VAL A 164 13.88 -4.92 -17.65
C VAL A 164 13.56 -6.39 -17.39
N ILE A 165 12.27 -6.76 -17.35
CA ILE A 165 11.84 -8.13 -17.08
C ILE A 165 11.40 -8.79 -18.38
N GLN A 166 11.99 -9.94 -18.68
CA GLN A 166 11.74 -10.74 -19.87
C GLN A 166 11.19 -12.12 -19.52
N LYS A 167 10.85 -12.90 -20.55
CA LYS A 167 10.41 -14.29 -20.39
C LYS A 167 11.46 -15.09 -19.60
N GLY A 168 11.00 -15.82 -18.58
CA GLY A 168 11.88 -16.61 -17.73
C GLY A 168 12.38 -15.89 -16.49
N GLN A 169 12.06 -14.61 -16.31
CA GLN A 169 12.70 -13.76 -15.31
C GLN A 169 11.79 -13.31 -14.18
N VAL A 170 10.56 -13.81 -14.15
CA VAL A 170 9.60 -13.51 -13.11
C VAL A 170 8.67 -14.70 -12.95
N GLY A 171 8.42 -15.10 -11.71
CA GLY A 171 7.56 -16.23 -11.45
C GLY A 171 7.58 -16.71 -10.02
N GLY A 172 7.02 -17.91 -9.84
CA GLY A 172 6.96 -18.62 -8.57
C GLY A 172 6.46 -20.05 -8.79
N ASN A 173 6.25 -20.79 -7.72
CA ASN A 173 5.72 -22.14 -7.71
C ASN A 173 4.20 -22.14 -7.41
N CYS A 174 3.37 -22.10 -8.46
CA CYS A 174 1.92 -22.12 -8.34
C CYS A 174 1.38 -23.54 -8.51
N GLU A 175 0.48 -23.99 -7.63
CA GLU A 175 -0.36 -25.18 -7.86
C GLU A 175 -1.40 -24.91 -8.96
N ALA A 176 -2.03 -23.73 -8.91
CA ALA A 176 -2.97 -23.27 -9.91
C ALA A 176 -2.52 -21.93 -10.48
N PHE A 177 -2.33 -21.85 -11.80
CA PHE A 177 -1.90 -20.64 -12.50
C PHE A 177 -2.88 -20.23 -13.61
N ASN A 178 -3.51 -19.07 -13.46
CA ASN A 178 -4.48 -18.52 -14.39
C ASN A 178 -3.82 -17.57 -15.41
N LYS A 179 -3.13 -18.16 -16.39
CA LYS A 179 -2.48 -17.41 -17.46
C LYS A 179 -3.45 -16.53 -18.28
N LYS A 180 -4.70 -16.96 -18.45
CA LYS A 180 -5.72 -16.21 -19.20
C LYS A 180 -6.09 -14.92 -18.48
N LEU A 181 -6.30 -14.97 -17.17
CA LEU A 181 -6.59 -13.80 -16.35
C LEU A 181 -5.43 -12.80 -16.33
N LEU A 182 -4.19 -13.28 -16.19
CA LEU A 182 -3.00 -12.42 -16.31
C LEU A 182 -2.99 -11.70 -17.66
N ARG A 183 -3.23 -12.43 -18.76
CA ARG A 183 -3.24 -11.87 -20.11
C ARG A 183 -4.40 -10.90 -20.38
N SER A 184 -5.55 -11.06 -19.73
CA SER A 184 -6.65 -10.10 -19.86
C SER A 184 -6.42 -8.82 -19.03
N ARG A 185 -5.53 -8.84 -18.04
CA ARG A 185 -5.24 -7.69 -17.14
C ARG A 185 -4.02 -6.87 -17.56
N ILE A 186 -3.30 -7.26 -18.61
CA ILE A 186 -2.20 -6.47 -19.20
C ILE A 186 -2.70 -5.47 -20.26
N ASP A 187 -3.95 -5.05 -20.17
CA ASP A 187 -4.65 -4.22 -21.14
C ASP A 187 -4.31 -2.72 -21.03
N GLU A 188 -3.76 -2.28 -19.89
CA GLU A 188 -3.17 -0.94 -19.73
C GLU A 188 -1.67 -1.06 -19.41
N LYS A 189 -0.81 -0.97 -20.43
CA LYS A 189 0.66 -1.03 -20.28
C LYS A 189 1.28 0.36 -20.32
N SER A 190 1.73 0.85 -19.16
CA SER A 190 2.54 2.07 -19.06
C SER A 190 3.26 2.09 -17.72
N TYR A 191 4.52 2.58 -17.70
CA TYR A 191 5.43 2.48 -16.56
C TYR A 191 4.79 2.95 -15.24
N LEU A 192 4.14 4.12 -15.23
CA LEU A 192 3.51 4.70 -14.03
C LEU A 192 2.00 4.46 -13.94
N GLN A 193 1.44 3.57 -14.77
CA GLN A 193 0.01 3.24 -14.75
C GLN A 193 -0.26 1.84 -14.23
N SER A 194 0.63 0.87 -14.48
CA SER A 194 0.47 -0.51 -14.01
C SER A 194 1.81 -1.24 -13.83
N TRP A 195 1.72 -2.44 -13.26
CA TRP A 195 2.80 -3.43 -13.17
C TRP A 195 2.80 -4.42 -14.34
N ALA A 196 2.11 -4.09 -15.43
CA ALA A 196 1.93 -5.01 -16.53
C ALA A 196 3.25 -5.37 -17.23
N HIS A 197 4.22 -4.46 -17.32
CA HIS A 197 5.52 -4.75 -17.93
C HIS A 197 6.36 -5.73 -17.10
N GLU A 198 6.27 -5.64 -15.78
CA GLU A 198 7.03 -6.48 -14.85
C GLU A 198 6.39 -7.86 -14.70
N LEU A 199 5.06 -7.96 -14.84
CA LEU A 199 4.32 -9.19 -14.58
C LEU A 199 3.83 -9.93 -15.83
N GLU A 200 3.92 -9.36 -17.04
CA GLU A 200 3.37 -10.02 -18.25
C GLU A 200 4.01 -11.38 -18.57
N TYR A 201 5.24 -11.58 -18.10
CA TYR A 201 6.01 -12.81 -18.26
C TYR A 201 5.96 -13.74 -17.05
N PHE A 202 5.16 -13.42 -16.03
CA PHE A 202 4.99 -14.28 -14.86
C PHE A 202 4.61 -15.70 -15.29
N ALA A 203 5.32 -16.68 -14.75
CA ALA A 203 5.09 -18.09 -15.01
C ALA A 203 5.24 -18.94 -13.74
N SER A 204 4.64 -20.13 -13.76
CA SER A 204 4.80 -21.11 -12.69
C SER A 204 6.01 -22.01 -12.95
N TYR A 205 6.80 -22.27 -11.92
CA TYR A 205 8.00 -23.10 -11.89
C TYR A 205 7.86 -24.10 -10.73
N PRO A 206 7.49 -25.36 -11.00
CA PRO A 206 7.19 -26.35 -9.95
C PRO A 206 8.32 -26.61 -8.95
N ASP A 207 9.57 -26.48 -9.40
CA ASP A 207 10.76 -26.72 -8.57
C ASP A 207 11.27 -25.46 -7.85
N PHE A 208 10.64 -24.31 -8.09
CA PHE A 208 11.05 -23.08 -7.43
C PHE A 208 10.73 -23.12 -5.94
N ARG A 209 11.75 -22.76 -5.16
CA ARG A 209 11.65 -22.49 -3.72
C ARG A 209 12.64 -21.39 -3.37
N ILE A 210 12.26 -20.53 -2.44
CA ILE A 210 13.18 -19.50 -1.94
C ILE A 210 14.28 -20.21 -1.14
N SER A 211 15.53 -20.01 -1.57
CA SER A 211 16.71 -20.52 -0.89
C SER A 211 17.94 -19.77 -1.41
N GLU A 212 19.01 -19.75 -0.63
CA GLU A 212 20.30 -19.15 -1.03
C GLU A 212 20.91 -19.78 -2.29
N HIS A 213 20.49 -21.00 -2.66
CA HIS A 213 20.92 -21.63 -3.92
C HIS A 213 20.17 -21.12 -5.17
N HIS A 214 19.00 -20.52 -4.98
CA HIS A 214 18.14 -20.03 -6.07
C HIS A 214 18.02 -18.51 -6.09
N CYS A 215 18.47 -17.81 -5.05
CA CYS A 215 18.27 -16.39 -4.88
C CYS A 215 19.58 -15.75 -4.42
N ASP A 216 20.06 -14.74 -5.14
CA ASP A 216 21.23 -13.95 -4.73
C ASP A 216 20.88 -12.97 -3.60
N VAL A 217 19.61 -12.49 -3.60
CA VAL A 217 19.06 -11.61 -2.56
C VAL A 217 17.69 -12.13 -2.17
N ILE A 218 17.43 -12.22 -0.87
CA ILE A 218 16.14 -12.61 -0.32
C ILE A 218 15.63 -11.46 0.55
N PHE A 219 14.46 -10.95 0.20
CA PHE A 219 13.68 -10.05 1.04
C PHE A 219 12.76 -10.88 1.94
N ASP A 220 13.18 -11.08 3.18
CA ASP A 220 12.42 -11.84 4.18
C ASP A 220 11.26 -11.02 4.78
N LYS A 221 11.44 -9.71 4.95
CA LYS A 221 10.40 -8.80 5.44
C LYS A 221 9.36 -8.52 4.34
N PRO A 222 8.12 -8.15 4.71
CA PRO A 222 7.17 -7.64 3.72
C PRO A 222 7.77 -6.44 2.98
N THR A 223 7.81 -6.53 1.65
CA THR A 223 8.46 -5.51 0.82
C THR A 223 7.43 -4.80 -0.05
N VAL A 224 7.49 -3.47 -0.09
CA VAL A 224 6.67 -2.68 -1.01
C VAL A 224 7.51 -2.30 -2.22
N LEU A 225 7.04 -2.68 -3.39
CA LEU A 225 7.58 -2.23 -4.66
C LEU A 225 6.82 -0.98 -5.09
N ILE A 226 7.53 0.10 -5.37
CA ILE A 226 6.95 1.36 -5.81
C ILE A 226 7.70 1.92 -7.02
N LYS A 227 6.97 2.31 -8.06
CA LYS A 227 7.51 3.11 -9.17
C LYS A 227 7.21 4.57 -8.92
N LEU A 228 8.26 5.37 -8.88
CA LEU A 228 8.19 6.77 -8.46
C LEU A 228 7.93 7.68 -9.66
N ASP A 229 7.08 8.69 -9.47
CA ASP A 229 6.76 9.65 -10.51
C ASP A 229 7.98 10.52 -10.84
N ALA A 230 8.36 11.47 -9.98
CA ALA A 230 9.56 12.29 -10.16
C ALA A 230 9.96 12.95 -8.83
N SER A 231 11.26 13.09 -8.56
CA SER A 231 11.77 13.78 -7.36
C SER A 231 11.99 15.29 -7.52
N VAL A 232 11.36 15.90 -8.54
CA VAL A 232 11.68 17.29 -8.93
C VAL A 232 10.91 18.35 -8.13
N ASN A 233 9.77 18.00 -7.53
CA ASN A 233 8.99 18.91 -6.70
C ASN A 233 8.03 18.15 -5.76
N MET A 234 7.48 18.87 -4.80
CA MET A 234 6.51 18.36 -3.82
C MET A 234 5.27 17.71 -4.46
N TYR A 235 4.79 18.25 -5.58
CA TYR A 235 3.58 17.76 -6.24
C TYR A 235 3.75 16.32 -6.73
N HIS A 236 4.89 16.00 -7.35
CA HIS A 236 5.18 14.62 -7.78
C HIS A 236 5.35 13.65 -6.60
N HIS A 237 6.00 14.09 -5.51
CA HIS A 237 6.11 13.28 -4.29
C HIS A 237 4.74 12.97 -3.65
N PHE A 238 3.81 13.93 -3.65
CA PHE A 238 2.46 13.68 -3.16
C PHE A 238 1.74 12.61 -3.98
N CYS A 239 1.95 12.56 -5.29
CA CYS A 239 1.41 11.47 -6.11
C CYS A 239 1.88 10.11 -5.57
N ASP A 240 3.17 9.97 -5.26
CA ASP A 240 3.75 8.71 -4.80
C ASP A 240 3.23 8.33 -3.40
N PHE A 241 3.29 9.26 -2.44
CA PHE A 241 2.90 8.98 -1.05
C PHE A 241 1.39 8.77 -0.85
N ILE A 242 0.54 9.49 -1.58
CA ILE A 242 -0.91 9.27 -1.54
C ILE A 242 -1.24 7.88 -2.09
N ASN A 243 -0.62 7.48 -3.20
CA ASN A 243 -0.85 6.16 -3.77
C ASN A 243 -0.23 5.04 -2.92
N LEU A 244 0.88 5.28 -2.22
CA LEU A 244 1.44 4.36 -1.24
C LEU A 244 0.51 4.17 -0.03
N TYR A 245 -0.04 5.25 0.52
CA TYR A 245 -1.01 5.18 1.60
C TYR A 245 -2.30 4.47 1.15
N ALA A 246 -2.82 4.78 -0.04
CA ALA A 246 -3.93 4.04 -0.64
C ALA A 246 -3.62 2.54 -0.81
N SER A 247 -2.36 2.19 -1.11
CA SER A 247 -1.94 0.79 -1.22
C SER A 247 -1.93 0.07 0.13
N GLN A 248 -1.52 0.74 1.21
CA GLN A 248 -1.65 0.22 2.58
C GLN A 248 -3.12 -0.02 2.95
N HIS A 249 -4.02 0.87 2.51
CA HIS A 249 -5.45 0.63 2.59
C HIS A 249 -5.81 -0.63 1.82
N ILE A 250 -5.47 -0.77 0.54
CA ILE A 250 -5.86 -1.96 -0.24
C ILE A 250 -5.29 -3.26 0.35
N ASN A 251 -4.03 -3.25 0.80
CA ASN A 251 -3.38 -4.42 1.35
C ASN A 251 -3.92 -4.81 2.74
N GLY A 252 -4.38 -3.83 3.52
CA GLY A 252 -4.77 -4.03 4.92
C GLY A 252 -3.56 -4.13 5.85
N SER A 253 -2.52 -3.35 5.59
CA SER A 253 -1.29 -3.36 6.38
C SER A 253 -0.83 -1.94 6.70
N ILE A 254 -0.56 -1.68 7.97
CA ILE A 254 -0.03 -0.39 8.47
C ILE A 254 1.27 -0.57 9.27
N ASN A 255 1.84 -1.77 9.27
CA ASN A 255 3.12 -2.02 9.92
C ASN A 255 4.22 -1.25 9.16
N MET A 256 5.14 -0.67 9.92
CA MET A 256 6.30 0.04 9.38
C MET A 256 7.56 -0.79 9.32
N ASP A 257 7.61 -1.96 9.98
CA ASP A 257 8.70 -2.91 9.80
C ASP A 257 8.52 -3.66 8.47
N ILE A 258 8.69 -2.90 7.40
CA ILE A 258 8.58 -3.32 6.00
C ILE A 258 9.76 -2.75 5.23
N ASP A 259 10.17 -3.42 4.17
CA ASP A 259 11.14 -2.86 3.23
C ASP A 259 10.40 -2.10 2.13
N ILE A 260 11.04 -1.07 1.57
CA ILE A 260 10.56 -0.37 0.38
C ILE A 260 11.64 -0.49 -0.68
N LEU A 261 11.30 -1.04 -1.85
CA LEU A 261 12.17 -1.07 -3.01
C LEU A 261 11.69 -0.02 -4.01
N TRP A 262 12.49 1.01 -4.21
CA TRP A 262 12.28 1.99 -5.26
C TRP A 262 12.59 1.36 -6.61
N TRP A 263 11.54 1.10 -7.38
CA TRP A 263 11.61 0.60 -8.75
C TRP A 263 11.97 1.74 -9.69
N ASP A 264 13.18 2.26 -9.54
CA ASP A 264 13.79 3.28 -10.39
C ASP A 264 14.90 2.65 -11.22
N THR A 265 14.76 2.76 -12.54
CA THR A 265 15.67 2.14 -13.50
C THR A 265 16.81 3.08 -13.91
N TRP A 266 16.87 4.30 -13.38
CA TRP A 266 17.94 5.23 -13.72
C TRP A 266 19.27 4.89 -13.04
N SER A 267 20.36 4.98 -13.80
CA SER A 267 21.71 4.69 -13.33
C SER A 267 22.19 5.51 -12.12
N GLY A 268 21.60 6.68 -11.89
CA GLY A 268 21.92 7.55 -10.76
C GLY A 268 21.16 7.25 -9.47
N GLY A 269 20.34 6.20 -9.44
CA GLY A 269 19.52 5.86 -8.28
C GLY A 269 18.36 6.83 -8.05
N PHE A 270 17.59 6.65 -6.99
CA PHE A 270 16.55 7.62 -6.66
C PHE A 270 17.12 8.72 -5.76
N ILE A 271 17.37 9.89 -6.34
CA ILE A 271 17.84 11.05 -5.57
C ILE A 271 16.63 11.76 -4.97
N ASP A 272 16.43 11.61 -3.66
CA ASP A 272 15.40 12.29 -2.87
C ASP A 272 16.01 13.14 -1.75
N SER A 273 16.68 14.21 -2.15
CA SER A 273 17.34 15.12 -1.21
C SER A 273 16.38 16.09 -0.50
N ILE A 274 15.13 16.18 -0.95
CA ILE A 274 14.17 17.22 -0.49
C ILE A 274 13.05 16.60 0.34
N PHE A 275 12.53 15.43 -0.04
CA PHE A 275 11.37 14.81 0.59
C PHE A 275 11.67 13.43 1.18
N GLY A 276 12.95 13.03 1.23
CA GLY A 276 13.37 11.72 1.75
C GLY A 276 12.91 11.43 3.19
N ALA A 277 12.75 12.47 4.01
CA ALA A 277 12.23 12.31 5.38
C ALA A 277 10.81 11.72 5.43
N MET A 278 10.01 11.89 4.37
CA MET A 278 8.63 11.38 4.31
C MET A 278 8.56 9.85 4.25
N TRP A 279 9.62 9.16 3.81
CA TRP A 279 9.68 7.69 3.84
C TRP A 279 9.53 7.12 5.26
N HIS A 280 9.93 7.88 6.29
CA HIS A 280 9.76 7.50 7.69
C HIS A 280 8.30 7.44 8.16
N ALA A 281 7.36 8.00 7.39
CA ALA A 281 5.93 7.82 7.65
C ALA A 281 5.42 6.44 7.21
N PHE A 282 6.19 5.70 6.41
CA PHE A 282 5.78 4.41 5.83
C PHE A 282 6.66 3.25 6.29
N THR A 283 7.92 3.50 6.64
CA THR A 283 8.85 2.45 7.06
C THR A 283 9.87 2.96 8.08
N VAL A 284 10.27 2.08 9.00
CA VAL A 284 11.44 2.29 9.88
C VAL A 284 12.75 1.83 9.25
N ASN A 285 12.68 1.10 8.13
CA ASN A 285 13.83 0.58 7.39
C ASN A 285 14.28 1.59 6.32
N THR A 286 15.54 1.48 5.90
CA THR A 286 16.07 2.31 4.80
C THR A 286 15.57 1.75 3.46
N PRO A 287 14.98 2.57 2.57
CA PRO A 287 14.58 2.10 1.24
C PRO A 287 15.76 1.57 0.42
N HIS A 288 15.48 0.58 -0.42
CA HIS A 288 16.43 -0.05 -1.32
C HIS A 288 16.31 0.53 -2.72
N GLU A 289 17.43 0.60 -3.43
CA GLU A 289 17.45 0.98 -4.84
C GLU A 289 17.45 -0.24 -5.76
N LEU A 290 16.67 -0.19 -6.84
CA LEU A 290 16.64 -1.26 -7.83
C LEU A 290 18.02 -1.49 -8.49
N ILE A 291 18.81 -0.44 -8.66
CA ILE A 291 20.14 -0.53 -9.29
C ILE A 291 21.14 -1.37 -8.50
N ASP A 292 20.97 -1.50 -7.19
CA ASP A 292 21.80 -2.36 -6.34
C ASP A 292 21.51 -3.85 -6.56
N LEU A 293 20.42 -4.16 -7.26
CA LEU A 293 19.96 -5.51 -7.60
C LEU A 293 20.32 -5.91 -9.05
N ASP A 294 21.07 -5.06 -9.77
CA ASP A 294 21.49 -5.34 -11.15
C ASP A 294 22.21 -6.69 -11.27
N GLY A 295 21.81 -7.49 -12.25
CA GLY A 295 22.40 -8.81 -12.47
C GLY A 295 21.92 -9.92 -11.53
N LYS A 296 21.12 -9.62 -10.50
CA LYS A 296 20.78 -10.57 -9.43
C LYS A 296 19.43 -11.25 -9.63
N MET A 297 19.32 -12.49 -9.18
CA MET A 297 18.05 -13.16 -8.92
C MET A 297 17.57 -12.81 -7.51
N VAL A 298 16.48 -12.06 -7.44
CA VAL A 298 15.94 -11.49 -6.20
C VAL A 298 14.63 -12.18 -5.88
N CYS A 299 14.51 -12.67 -4.66
CA CYS A 299 13.33 -13.37 -4.16
C CYS A 299 12.64 -12.58 -3.06
N PHE A 300 11.32 -12.58 -3.08
CA PHE A 300 10.48 -11.90 -2.10
C PHE A 300 9.61 -12.92 -1.38
N ARG A 301 9.73 -13.00 -0.05
CA ARG A 301 8.81 -13.82 0.74
C ARG A 301 7.41 -13.24 0.72
N ASN A 302 7.29 -11.93 0.93
CA ASN A 302 6.02 -11.21 0.84
C ASN A 302 6.28 -9.88 0.13
N THR A 303 5.49 -9.60 -0.92
CA THR A 303 5.65 -8.35 -1.66
C THR A 303 4.33 -7.73 -2.07
N MET A 304 4.26 -6.41 -2.00
CA MET A 304 3.14 -5.60 -2.43
C MET A 304 3.60 -4.69 -3.57
N PHE A 305 2.89 -4.75 -4.69
CA PHE A 305 3.06 -3.86 -5.83
C PHE A 305 2.10 -2.70 -5.64
N SER A 306 2.63 -1.52 -5.33
CA SER A 306 1.81 -0.35 -4.97
C SER A 306 0.93 0.13 -6.12
N MET A 307 -0.14 0.87 -5.81
CA MET A 307 -0.75 1.76 -6.79
C MET A 307 0.27 2.79 -7.28
N LEU A 308 0.07 3.29 -8.50
CA LEU A 308 1.03 4.14 -9.20
C LEU A 308 0.46 5.52 -9.50
N ALA A 309 1.33 6.53 -9.46
CA ALA A 309 0.99 7.95 -9.53
C ALA A 309 0.15 8.37 -10.75
N ARG A 310 0.32 7.72 -11.91
CA ARG A 310 -0.28 8.17 -13.18
C ARG A 310 -1.37 7.25 -13.71
N GLN A 311 -1.94 6.39 -12.86
CA GLN A 311 -3.09 5.54 -13.20
C GLN A 311 -4.20 6.32 -13.89
N ARG A 312 -4.83 5.72 -14.90
CA ARG A 312 -5.99 6.33 -15.54
C ARG A 312 -7.16 6.35 -14.55
N PHE A 313 -7.71 7.54 -14.30
CA PHE A 313 -8.69 7.78 -13.23
C PHE A 313 -8.17 7.42 -11.83
N GLY A 314 -6.85 7.53 -11.61
CA GLY A 314 -6.18 7.29 -10.34
C GLY A 314 -6.33 8.45 -9.35
N LEU A 315 -5.78 8.28 -8.15
CA LEU A 315 -5.83 9.31 -7.11
C LEU A 315 -4.77 10.40 -7.34
N TYR A 316 -5.09 11.63 -6.92
CA TYR A 316 -4.27 12.83 -7.00
C TYR A 316 -4.01 13.36 -8.43
N TYR A 317 -3.18 12.70 -9.25
CA TYR A 317 -2.72 13.28 -10.54
C TYR A 317 -3.78 13.22 -11.66
N ASN A 318 -4.37 12.04 -11.88
CA ASN A 318 -5.35 11.78 -12.94
C ASN A 318 -6.77 11.62 -12.38
N MET A 319 -7.04 12.27 -11.25
CA MET A 319 -8.29 12.13 -10.52
C MET A 319 -9.43 12.88 -11.23
N PRO A 320 -10.52 12.19 -11.63
CA PRO A 320 -11.59 12.81 -12.41
C PRO A 320 -12.59 13.55 -11.53
N LEU A 321 -12.13 14.51 -10.71
CA LEU A 321 -13.03 15.29 -9.86
C LEU A 321 -13.96 16.15 -10.72
N SER A 322 -15.25 15.82 -10.72
CA SER A 322 -16.26 16.59 -11.43
C SER A 322 -17.01 17.59 -10.53
N ILE A 323 -16.51 17.86 -9.33
CA ILE A 323 -17.14 18.71 -8.31
C ILE A 323 -16.11 19.66 -7.69
N LEU A 324 -16.50 20.93 -7.50
CA LEU A 324 -15.74 21.91 -6.73
C LEU A 324 -16.19 21.85 -5.26
N MET A 325 -15.31 21.42 -4.36
CA MET A 325 -15.54 21.52 -2.91
C MET A 325 -14.78 22.73 -2.35
N ILE A 326 -15.32 23.34 -1.30
CA ILE A 326 -14.64 24.40 -0.52
C ILE A 326 -14.42 23.88 0.89
#